data_AF-A0AA38W2C5-F1
#
_entry.id   AF-A0AA38W2C5-F1
#
_cell.length_a   1.000
_cell.length_b   1.000
_cell.length_c   1.000
_cell.angle_alpha   90.00
_cell.angle_beta   90.00
_cell.angle_gamma   90.00
#
_symmetry.space_group_name_H-M   'P 1'
#
loop_
_entity.id
_entity.type
_entity.pdbx_description
1 polymer ?
#
loop_
_entity_poly.entity_id
_entity_poly.type
_entity_poly.pdbx_seq_one_letter_code
_entity_poly.pdbx_strand_id
1 'polypeptide(L)'
;MALQPLLDSPSQYGNATVVFINDVAICMEDILELVHQRHFLGSDMVCAMDWIYGGSEQPIFYDSYISRTIAGDLFFNIPPETASYSFAHDLFWNEAVARTRFEAHRPFQVFSCWNGAVAFTAAPVVDGKVAFRATAEDKGECFQAEPQLFCKDMWFHGYGKIAVVPSVSLAYTNEDGKRIKEDKGYTSQWIGQGAALDDLIEWGSPPERVKCMPTFTDQTWRPWNETLS
;
A
#
# COMPACT_ATOMS: atom_id res chain seq x y z
N MET A 1 9.51 11.45 17.76
CA MET A 1 9.09 10.90 16.45
C MET A 1 7.60 11.12 16.26
N ALA A 2 7.08 11.07 15.03
CA ALA A 2 5.65 11.35 14.74
C ALA A 2 4.67 10.47 15.51
N LEU A 3 5.03 9.20 15.77
CA LEU A 3 4.21 8.25 16.52
C LEU A 3 4.48 8.21 18.03
N GLN A 4 5.36 9.08 18.56
CA GLN A 4 5.72 9.07 19.98
C GLN A 4 4.51 9.15 20.93
N PRO A 5 3.47 9.96 20.67
CA PRO A 5 2.30 10.02 21.55
C PRO A 5 1.57 8.67 21.71
N LEU A 6 1.61 7.81 20.69
CA LEU A 6 1.02 6.45 20.77
C LEU A 6 1.79 5.57 21.76
N LEU A 7 3.12 5.72 21.78
CA LEU A 7 4.01 4.95 22.65
C LEU A 7 3.98 5.45 24.10
N ASP A 8 3.80 6.77 24.29
CA ASP A 8 3.76 7.38 25.62
C ASP A 8 2.43 7.10 26.35
N SER A 9 1.36 6.75 25.62
CA SER A 9 0.01 6.56 26.18
C SER A 9 -0.71 5.35 25.54
N PRO A 10 -0.16 4.13 25.68
CA PRO A 10 -0.64 2.94 24.98
C PRO A 10 -2.09 2.56 25.37
N SER A 11 -2.48 2.79 26.62
CA SER A 11 -3.85 2.53 27.10
C SER A 11 -4.90 3.46 26.49
N GLN A 12 -4.50 4.65 26.02
CA GLN A 12 -5.38 5.60 25.38
C GLN A 12 -5.53 5.35 23.87
N TYR A 13 -4.46 4.86 23.22
CA TYR A 13 -4.38 4.79 21.76
C TYR A 13 -4.30 3.37 21.19
N GLY A 14 -4.39 2.32 22.00
CA GLY A 14 -4.23 0.93 21.52
C GLY A 14 -5.18 0.49 20.41
N ASN A 15 -6.35 1.12 20.27
CA ASN A 15 -7.32 0.85 19.21
C ASN A 15 -7.45 2.00 18.18
N ALA A 16 -6.55 3.00 18.23
CA ALA A 16 -6.59 4.12 17.31
C ALA A 16 -6.32 3.70 15.86
N THR A 17 -6.84 4.49 14.93
CA THR A 17 -6.39 4.47 13.53
C THR A 17 -5.37 5.57 13.34
N VAL A 18 -4.18 5.18 12.91
CA VAL A 18 -3.14 6.10 12.47
C VAL A 18 -3.39 6.40 11.00
N VAL A 19 -3.52 7.68 10.67
CA VAL A 19 -3.52 8.16 9.29
C VAL A 19 -2.16 8.78 9.04
N PHE A 20 -1.41 8.21 8.10
CA PHE A 20 -0.12 8.75 7.67
C PHE A 20 -0.25 9.27 6.25
N ILE A 21 0.16 10.50 6.03
CA ILE A 21 0.08 11.20 4.75
C ILE A 21 1.49 11.72 4.46
N ASN A 22 2.04 11.34 3.31
CA ASN A 22 3.35 11.80 2.84
C ASN A 22 3.22 13.23 2.25
N ASP A 23 3.98 13.52 1.22
CA ASP A 23 4.06 14.75 0.44
C ASP A 23 3.08 14.76 -0.75
N VAL A 24 1.83 14.35 -0.49
CA VAL A 24 0.76 14.25 -1.50
C VAL A 24 -0.36 15.27 -1.28
N ALA A 25 -0.97 15.72 -2.38
CA ALA A 25 -2.20 16.49 -2.37
C ALA A 25 -3.39 15.56 -2.12
N ILE A 26 -4.03 15.72 -0.96
CA ILE A 26 -5.11 14.86 -0.48
C ILE A 26 -6.33 15.69 -0.06
N CYS A 27 -7.54 15.19 -0.36
CA CYS A 27 -8.81 15.80 0.03
C CYS A 27 -9.38 15.18 1.31
N MET A 28 -10.33 15.87 1.94
CA MET A 28 -11.00 15.36 3.15
C MET A 28 -11.72 14.03 2.89
N GLU A 29 -12.36 13.87 1.73
CA GLU A 29 -13.04 12.62 1.35
C GLU A 29 -12.07 11.43 1.26
N ASP A 30 -10.83 11.66 0.83
CA ASP A 30 -9.80 10.63 0.71
C ASP A 30 -9.41 10.06 2.07
N ILE A 31 -9.18 10.97 3.03
CA ILE A 31 -8.84 10.59 4.41
C ILE A 31 -9.99 9.82 5.05
N LEU A 32 -11.22 10.30 4.88
CA LEU A 32 -12.39 9.66 5.44
C LEU A 32 -12.64 8.28 4.82
N GLU A 33 -12.39 8.12 3.52
CA GLU A 33 -12.54 6.83 2.84
C GLU A 33 -11.50 5.81 3.30
N LEU A 34 -10.22 6.20 3.45
CA LEU A 34 -9.20 5.30 4.00
C LEU A 34 -9.56 4.83 5.42
N VAL A 35 -10.00 5.75 6.28
CA VAL A 35 -10.46 5.40 7.63
C VAL A 35 -11.69 4.50 7.58
N HIS A 36 -12.67 4.83 6.72
CA HIS A 36 -13.89 4.05 6.54
C HIS A 36 -13.58 2.62 6.11
N GLN A 37 -12.83 2.44 5.02
CA GLN A 37 -12.50 1.12 4.47
C GLN A 37 -11.68 0.29 5.46
N ARG A 38 -10.75 0.90 6.20
CA ARG A 38 -10.01 0.19 7.25
C ARG A 38 -10.94 -0.43 8.31
N HIS A 39 -11.95 0.32 8.73
CA HIS A 39 -12.95 -0.17 9.69
C HIS A 39 -13.95 -1.15 9.06
N PHE A 40 -14.48 -0.82 7.89
CA PHE A 40 -15.52 -1.60 7.21
C PHE A 40 -15.02 -2.99 6.79
N LEU A 41 -13.80 -3.06 6.24
CA LEU A 41 -13.16 -4.31 5.85
C LEU A 41 -12.61 -5.10 7.05
N GLY A 42 -12.55 -4.47 8.23
CA GLY A 42 -11.85 -5.00 9.40
C GLY A 42 -10.37 -5.28 9.10
N SER A 43 -9.74 -4.35 8.37
CA SER A 43 -8.36 -4.48 7.92
C SER A 43 -7.38 -3.88 8.94
N ASP A 44 -6.13 -4.35 8.84
CA ASP A 44 -5.04 -3.86 9.68
C ASP A 44 -4.43 -2.60 9.10
N MET A 45 -4.42 -2.49 7.77
CA MET A 45 -3.92 -1.35 7.02
C MET A 45 -4.63 -1.22 5.67
N VAL A 46 -4.87 0.02 5.24
CA VAL A 46 -5.23 0.34 3.86
C VAL A 46 -4.35 1.45 3.30
N CYS A 47 -4.15 1.44 1.98
CA CYS A 47 -3.39 2.46 1.25
C CYS A 47 -4.20 3.05 0.10
N ALA A 48 -3.90 4.28 -0.29
CA ALA A 48 -4.42 4.91 -1.49
C ALA A 48 -3.77 4.34 -2.78
N MET A 49 -4.03 4.99 -3.92
CA MET A 49 -3.29 4.88 -5.17
C MET A 49 -2.50 6.17 -5.41
N ASP A 50 -1.24 6.03 -5.83
CA ASP A 50 -0.30 7.14 -6.00
C ASP A 50 0.18 7.26 -7.43
N TRP A 51 0.05 8.46 -8.00
CA TRP A 51 0.20 8.71 -9.42
C TRP A 51 1.15 9.86 -9.71
N ILE A 52 1.90 9.72 -10.81
CA ILE A 52 2.73 10.77 -11.37
C ILE A 52 2.53 10.85 -12.89
N TYR A 53 2.58 12.06 -13.47
CA TYR A 53 2.50 12.23 -14.92
C TYR A 53 3.82 11.94 -15.64
N GLY A 54 4.97 12.02 -14.97
CA GLY A 54 6.26 11.60 -15.54
C GLY A 54 6.65 12.31 -16.86
N GLY A 55 6.12 13.51 -17.12
CA GLY A 55 6.28 14.22 -18.39
C GLY A 55 5.40 13.73 -19.54
N SER A 56 4.40 12.89 -19.24
CA SER A 56 3.40 12.33 -20.15
C SER A 56 2.01 12.88 -19.82
N GLU A 57 1.09 12.82 -20.81
CA GLU A 57 -0.32 13.14 -20.58
C GLU A 57 -1.06 12.06 -19.77
N GLN A 58 -0.59 10.81 -19.83
CA GLN A 58 -1.15 9.71 -19.08
C GLN A 58 -0.32 9.47 -17.81
N PRO A 59 -0.94 9.41 -16.62
CA PRO A 59 -0.23 9.15 -15.38
C PRO A 59 0.11 7.68 -15.22
N ILE A 60 1.20 7.42 -14.52
CA ILE A 60 1.68 6.09 -14.15
C ILE A 60 1.70 5.95 -12.62
N PHE A 61 1.63 4.71 -12.13
CA PHE A 61 1.71 4.43 -10.71
C PHE A 61 3.14 4.71 -10.19
N TYR A 62 3.24 5.57 -9.17
CA TYR A 62 4.52 6.06 -8.66
C TYR A 62 5.20 5.07 -7.71
N ASP A 63 4.47 4.56 -6.73
CA ASP A 63 5.03 3.81 -5.59
C ASP A 63 5.33 2.32 -5.90
N SER A 64 5.86 2.07 -7.09
CA SER A 64 6.20 0.74 -7.60
C SER A 64 7.28 0.04 -6.76
N TYR A 65 8.24 0.79 -6.22
CA TYR A 65 9.33 0.25 -5.43
C TYR A 65 8.84 -0.45 -4.15
N ILE A 66 7.83 0.13 -3.48
CA ILE A 66 7.25 -0.36 -2.21
C ILE A 66 6.19 -1.43 -2.43
N SER A 67 5.40 -1.28 -3.49
CA SER A 67 4.15 -2.01 -3.64
C SER A 67 4.34 -3.44 -4.10
N ARG A 68 3.70 -4.39 -3.39
CA ARG A 68 3.69 -5.81 -3.76
C ARG A 68 2.28 -6.33 -3.71
N THR A 69 1.80 -6.91 -4.82
CA THR A 69 0.52 -7.61 -4.86
C THR A 69 0.53 -8.80 -3.89
N ILE A 70 -0.61 -9.45 -3.68
CA ILE A 70 -0.66 -10.66 -2.86
C ILE A 70 0.11 -11.84 -3.49
N ALA A 71 0.44 -11.77 -4.80
CA ALA A 71 1.35 -12.70 -5.46
C ALA A 71 2.84 -12.44 -5.12
N GLY A 72 3.13 -11.39 -4.33
CA GLY A 72 4.48 -11.00 -3.94
C GLY A 72 5.27 -10.27 -5.02
N ASP A 73 4.66 -9.91 -6.16
CA ASP A 73 5.31 -9.18 -7.25
C ASP A 73 4.93 -7.69 -7.25
N LEU A 74 5.66 -6.88 -8.01
CA LEU A 74 5.33 -5.47 -8.27
C LEU A 74 3.91 -5.31 -8.83
N PHE A 75 3.33 -4.11 -8.66
CA PHE A 75 2.03 -3.79 -9.28
C PHE A 75 2.08 -3.77 -10.80
N PHE A 76 3.23 -3.56 -11.43
CA PHE A 76 3.42 -3.77 -12.86
C PHE A 76 4.84 -4.27 -13.13
N ASN A 77 5.06 -4.80 -14.32
CA ASN A 77 6.36 -5.35 -14.69
C ASN A 77 7.41 -4.24 -14.91
N ILE A 78 8.51 -4.28 -14.16
CA ILE A 78 9.72 -3.50 -14.45
C ILE A 78 10.82 -4.51 -14.81
N PRO A 79 11.18 -4.68 -16.10
CA PRO A 79 12.18 -5.69 -16.47
C PRO A 79 13.56 -5.32 -15.92
N PRO A 80 14.25 -6.22 -15.18
CA PRO A 80 15.53 -5.90 -14.55
C PRO A 80 16.65 -5.60 -15.55
N GLU A 81 16.51 -6.04 -16.80
CA GLU A 81 17.49 -5.78 -17.86
C GLU A 81 17.48 -4.33 -18.34
N THR A 82 16.36 -3.61 -18.15
CA THR A 82 16.16 -2.26 -18.68
C THR A 82 15.79 -1.23 -17.62
N ALA A 83 15.26 -1.67 -16.47
CA ALA A 83 14.61 -0.80 -15.47
C ALA A 83 13.53 0.13 -16.09
N SER A 84 12.94 -0.30 -17.20
CA SER A 84 11.99 0.49 -17.97
C SER A 84 10.60 0.48 -17.35
N TYR A 85 9.92 1.62 -17.44
CA TYR A 85 8.52 1.80 -17.05
C TYR A 85 7.55 1.59 -18.23
N SER A 86 8.01 0.95 -19.32
CA SER A 86 7.19 0.73 -20.52
C SER A 86 5.91 -0.09 -20.28
N PHE A 87 5.84 -0.84 -19.17
CA PHE A 87 4.66 -1.61 -18.77
C PHE A 87 3.87 -0.95 -17.63
N ALA A 88 4.12 0.31 -17.29
CA ALA A 88 3.48 0.98 -16.15
C ALA A 88 1.95 1.13 -16.25
N HIS A 89 1.38 0.95 -17.45
CA HIS A 89 -0.06 0.94 -17.68
C HIS A 89 -0.69 -0.46 -17.56
N ASP A 90 0.13 -1.53 -17.55
CA ASP A 90 -0.33 -2.91 -17.35
C ASP A 90 -0.31 -3.25 -15.85
N LEU A 91 -1.12 -2.51 -15.08
CA LEU A 91 -1.23 -2.71 -13.64
C LEU A 91 -1.90 -4.06 -13.34
N PHE A 92 -1.36 -4.76 -12.35
CA PHE A 92 -1.81 -6.05 -11.83
C PHE A 92 -1.81 -7.15 -12.92
N TRP A 93 -0.92 -7.04 -13.91
CA TRP A 93 -0.76 -7.94 -15.05
C TRP A 93 -0.73 -9.43 -14.70
N ASN A 94 -0.16 -9.79 -13.54
CA ASN A 94 -0.01 -11.16 -13.04
C ASN A 94 -0.87 -11.47 -11.81
N GLU A 95 -1.84 -10.63 -11.45
CA GLU A 95 -2.76 -10.84 -10.32
C GLU A 95 -4.18 -10.45 -10.75
N ALA A 96 -4.92 -11.43 -11.28
CA ALA A 96 -6.22 -11.19 -11.91
C ALA A 96 -7.29 -10.65 -10.95
N VAL A 97 -7.24 -11.01 -9.65
CA VAL A 97 -8.23 -10.54 -8.68
C VAL A 97 -8.04 -9.06 -8.40
N ALA A 98 -6.81 -8.62 -8.11
CA ALA A 98 -6.46 -7.21 -7.95
C ALA A 98 -6.77 -6.43 -9.22
N ARG A 99 -6.46 -6.95 -10.41
CA ARG A 99 -6.78 -6.26 -11.67
C ARG A 99 -8.28 -6.00 -11.79
N THR A 100 -9.11 -7.03 -11.64
CA THR A 100 -10.57 -6.88 -11.75
C THR A 100 -11.13 -5.95 -10.68
N ARG A 101 -10.63 -6.02 -9.44
CA ARG A 101 -11.08 -5.14 -8.36
C ARG A 101 -10.61 -3.70 -8.57
N PHE A 102 -9.39 -3.50 -9.03
CA PHE A 102 -8.85 -2.19 -9.40
C PHE A 102 -9.68 -1.51 -10.50
N GLU A 103 -10.00 -2.22 -11.58
CA GLU A 103 -10.85 -1.72 -12.68
C GLU A 103 -12.26 -1.34 -12.19
N ALA A 104 -12.76 -2.03 -11.16
CA ALA A 104 -14.05 -1.76 -10.52
C ALA A 104 -13.98 -0.72 -9.39
N HIS A 105 -12.82 -0.10 -9.13
CA HIS A 105 -12.59 0.80 -7.99
C HIS A 105 -12.87 0.17 -6.61
N ARG A 106 -12.67 -1.15 -6.50
CA ARG A 106 -12.93 -1.94 -5.29
C ARG A 106 -11.64 -2.24 -4.52
N PRO A 107 -11.67 -2.24 -3.17
CA PRO A 107 -10.49 -2.59 -2.37
C PRO A 107 -9.98 -4.00 -2.63
N PHE A 108 -8.67 -4.23 -2.63
CA PHE A 108 -8.08 -5.56 -2.83
C PHE A 108 -6.86 -5.78 -1.93
N GLN A 109 -6.62 -7.04 -1.55
CA GLN A 109 -5.52 -7.41 -0.64
C GLN A 109 -4.16 -7.34 -1.35
N VAL A 110 -3.15 -6.90 -0.61
CA VAL A 110 -1.77 -6.80 -1.08
C VAL A 110 -0.80 -7.29 -0.01
N PHE A 111 0.43 -7.60 -0.40
CA PHE A 111 1.49 -7.87 0.59
C PHE A 111 2.00 -6.57 1.20
N SER A 112 2.25 -5.54 0.39
CA SER A 112 2.70 -4.23 0.85
C SER A 112 2.20 -3.09 -0.03
N CYS A 113 1.93 -1.94 0.58
CA CYS A 113 1.65 -0.67 -0.08
C CYS A 113 1.94 0.49 0.89
N TRP A 114 2.15 1.69 0.35
CA TRP A 114 2.16 2.91 1.15
C TRP A 114 1.46 4.04 0.39
N ASN A 115 1.83 4.21 -0.88
CA ASN A 115 1.07 4.88 -1.93
C ASN A 115 0.61 6.29 -1.51
N GLY A 116 1.54 7.07 -0.95
CA GLY A 116 1.32 8.46 -0.55
C GLY A 116 0.48 8.66 0.71
N ALA A 117 -0.51 7.80 0.99
CA ALA A 117 -1.28 7.85 2.22
C ALA A 117 -1.82 6.48 2.64
N VAL A 118 -1.78 6.24 3.97
CA VAL A 118 -2.25 5.01 4.59
C VAL A 118 -3.09 5.28 5.82
N ALA A 119 -4.01 4.36 6.11
CA ALA A 119 -4.70 4.27 7.40
C ALA A 119 -4.47 2.88 7.99
N PHE A 120 -3.87 2.79 9.17
CA PHE A 120 -3.54 1.51 9.81
C PHE A 120 -3.88 1.49 11.30
N THR A 121 -3.98 0.28 11.86
CA THR A 121 -4.22 0.08 13.29
C THR A 121 -3.00 0.42 14.12
N ALA A 122 -3.17 1.19 15.21
CA ALA A 122 -2.07 1.51 16.12
C ALA A 122 -1.57 0.29 16.91
N ALA A 123 -2.38 -0.76 17.04
CA ALA A 123 -2.11 -1.93 17.89
C ALA A 123 -0.69 -2.53 17.75
N PRO A 124 -0.18 -2.90 16.55
CA PRO A 124 1.16 -3.48 16.41
C PRO A 124 2.28 -2.53 16.81
N VAL A 125 2.08 -1.21 16.66
CA VAL A 125 3.07 -0.20 17.08
C VAL A 125 3.04 0.00 18.58
N VAL A 126 1.84 0.11 19.16
CA VAL A 126 1.61 0.26 20.61
C VAL A 126 2.12 -0.97 21.38
N ASP A 127 1.94 -2.17 20.83
CA ASP A 127 2.44 -3.42 21.39
C ASP A 127 3.97 -3.59 21.25
N GLY A 128 4.66 -2.67 20.54
CA GLY A 128 6.09 -2.77 20.26
C GLY A 128 6.46 -3.92 19.32
N LYS A 129 5.49 -4.46 18.57
CA LYS A 129 5.69 -5.55 17.60
C LYS A 129 6.18 -5.04 16.25
N VAL A 130 5.73 -3.86 15.85
CA VAL A 130 6.10 -3.24 14.56
C VAL A 130 6.65 -1.84 14.82
N ALA A 131 7.74 -1.51 14.14
CA ALA A 131 8.34 -0.18 14.15
C ALA A 131 8.90 0.15 12.77
N PHE A 132 9.03 1.45 12.50
CA PHE A 132 9.84 1.93 11.39
C PHE A 132 11.31 1.54 11.63
N ARG A 133 11.88 0.74 10.74
CA ARG A 133 13.23 0.18 10.88
C ARG A 133 13.96 0.10 9.55
N ALA A 134 15.28 0.09 9.64
CA ALA A 134 16.13 -0.29 8.52
C ALA A 134 16.11 -1.81 8.27
N THR A 135 16.64 -2.20 7.12
CA THR A 135 16.90 -3.61 6.79
C THR A 135 17.89 -4.21 7.79
N ALA A 136 17.64 -5.44 8.24
CA ALA A 136 18.56 -6.22 9.08
C ALA A 136 19.68 -6.84 8.22
N GLU A 137 20.60 -5.99 7.76
CA GLU A 137 21.71 -6.37 6.88
C GLU A 137 22.61 -7.45 7.51
N ASP A 138 22.80 -7.40 8.83
CA ASP A 138 23.57 -8.37 9.61
C ASP A 138 22.99 -9.79 9.57
N LYS A 139 21.69 -9.90 9.29
CA LYS A 139 20.97 -11.17 9.12
C LYS A 139 20.79 -11.56 7.65
N GLY A 140 21.28 -10.75 6.71
CA GLY A 140 21.12 -10.96 5.28
C GLY A 140 19.69 -10.72 4.78
N GLU A 141 18.92 -9.87 5.47
CA GLU A 141 17.59 -9.47 4.99
C GLU A 141 17.71 -8.70 3.67
N CYS A 142 16.82 -8.97 2.71
CA CYS A 142 16.73 -8.17 1.51
C CYS A 142 16.62 -6.67 1.83
N PHE A 143 17.41 -5.84 1.16
CA PHE A 143 17.21 -4.39 1.22
C PHE A 143 15.84 -4.02 0.67
N GLN A 144 15.01 -3.47 1.56
CA GLN A 144 13.68 -3.00 1.28
C GLN A 144 13.49 -1.64 1.95
N ALA A 145 12.70 -0.79 1.33
CA ALA A 145 12.36 0.48 1.94
C ALA A 145 11.49 0.28 3.19
N GLU A 146 11.62 1.23 4.12
CA GLU A 146 11.02 1.17 5.45
C GLU A 146 9.49 0.87 5.44
N PRO A 147 8.65 1.44 4.55
CA PRO A 147 7.22 1.09 4.50
C PRO A 147 6.94 -0.36 4.09
N GLN A 148 7.80 -0.95 3.27
CA GLN A 148 7.68 -2.35 2.87
C GLN A 148 8.06 -3.27 4.04
N LEU A 149 9.12 -2.93 4.79
CA LEU A 149 9.49 -3.64 6.02
C LEU A 149 8.40 -3.53 7.09
N PHE A 150 7.77 -2.36 7.21
CA PHE A 150 6.63 -2.16 8.11
C PHE A 150 5.49 -3.15 7.79
N CYS A 151 5.11 -3.28 6.52
CA CYS A 151 4.10 -4.24 6.07
C CYS A 151 4.53 -5.70 6.35
N LYS A 152 5.80 -6.04 6.06
CA LYS A 152 6.36 -7.37 6.34
C LYS A 152 6.27 -7.73 7.83
N ASP A 153 6.61 -6.80 8.71
CA ASP A 153 6.54 -7.01 10.15
C ASP A 153 5.08 -7.11 10.65
N MET A 154 4.17 -6.33 10.06
CA MET A 154 2.73 -6.49 10.29
C MET A 154 2.27 -7.91 9.94
N TRP A 155 2.60 -8.41 8.75
CA TRP A 155 2.30 -9.79 8.35
C TRP A 155 2.85 -10.82 9.33
N PHE A 156 4.11 -10.68 9.75
CA PHE A 156 4.77 -11.59 10.68
C PHE A 156 4.07 -11.64 12.05
N HIS A 157 3.55 -10.51 12.51
CA HIS A 157 2.84 -10.42 13.78
C HIS A 157 1.33 -10.66 13.68
N GLY A 158 0.83 -11.14 12.54
CA GLY A 158 -0.57 -11.53 12.35
C GLY A 158 -1.50 -10.38 11.93
N TYR A 159 -0.95 -9.23 11.57
CA TYR A 159 -1.65 -8.04 11.08
C TYR A 159 -1.62 -7.97 9.54
N GLY A 160 -1.94 -9.08 8.88
CA GLY A 160 -1.79 -9.28 7.44
C GLY A 160 -2.94 -8.78 6.57
N LYS A 161 -3.98 -8.17 7.14
CA LYS A 161 -5.10 -7.64 6.36
C LYS A 161 -4.72 -6.25 5.81
N ILE A 162 -3.88 -6.25 4.79
CA ILE A 162 -3.39 -5.05 4.12
C ILE A 162 -4.07 -4.95 2.75
N ALA A 163 -4.67 -3.79 2.45
CA ALA A 163 -5.38 -3.59 1.19
C ALA A 163 -5.09 -2.24 0.54
N VAL A 164 -5.22 -2.19 -0.79
CA VAL A 164 -5.30 -0.94 -1.53
C VAL A 164 -6.77 -0.55 -1.67
N VAL A 165 -7.06 0.75 -1.61
CA VAL A 165 -8.38 1.36 -1.83
C VAL A 165 -8.33 2.22 -3.09
N PRO A 166 -8.70 1.67 -4.27
CA PRO A 166 -8.50 2.35 -5.55
C PRO A 166 -9.39 3.57 -5.78
N SER A 167 -10.46 3.72 -5.00
CA SER A 167 -11.31 4.91 -5.01
C SER A 167 -10.55 6.18 -4.58
N VAL A 168 -9.42 6.03 -3.88
CA VAL A 168 -8.56 7.13 -3.44
C VAL A 168 -7.33 7.24 -4.33
N SER A 169 -7.32 8.20 -5.25
CA SER A 169 -6.15 8.51 -6.11
C SER A 169 -5.49 9.83 -5.70
N LEU A 170 -4.17 9.82 -5.54
CA LEU A 170 -3.35 10.93 -5.03
C LEU A 170 -2.22 11.29 -6.02
N ALA A 171 -1.66 12.50 -5.87
CA ALA A 171 -0.49 12.98 -6.60
C ALA A 171 0.27 14.04 -5.77
N TYR A 172 1.44 14.47 -6.23
CA TYR A 172 2.42 15.20 -5.41
C TYR A 172 2.28 16.74 -5.41
N THR A 173 1.43 17.31 -6.27
CA THR A 173 1.17 18.76 -6.30
C THR A 173 -0.34 19.02 -6.28
N ASN A 174 -0.77 20.21 -5.87
CA ASN A 174 -2.20 20.55 -5.93
C ASN A 174 -2.73 20.53 -7.38
N GLU A 175 -1.89 20.90 -8.36
CA GLU A 175 -2.24 20.89 -9.78
C GLU A 175 -2.39 19.45 -10.30
N ASP A 176 -1.39 18.59 -10.07
CA ASP A 176 -1.45 17.18 -10.44
C ASP A 176 -2.52 16.43 -9.64
N GLY A 177 -2.74 16.81 -8.39
CA GLY A 177 -3.78 16.28 -7.50
C GLY A 177 -5.17 16.58 -8.05
N LYS A 178 -5.41 17.82 -8.51
CA LYS A 178 -6.66 18.14 -9.21
C LYS A 178 -6.80 17.35 -10.51
N ARG A 179 -5.72 17.29 -11.30
CA ARG A 179 -5.71 16.59 -12.59
C ARG A 179 -5.97 15.09 -12.42
N ILE A 180 -5.36 14.44 -11.43
CA ILE A 180 -5.57 13.00 -11.20
C ILE A 180 -7.01 12.71 -10.75
N LYS A 181 -7.67 13.61 -10.02
CA LYS A 181 -9.11 13.48 -9.71
C LYS A 181 -9.98 13.63 -10.95
N GLU A 182 -9.58 14.47 -11.92
CA GLU A 182 -10.27 14.58 -13.21
C GLU A 182 -10.08 13.30 -14.05
N ASP A 183 -8.88 12.70 -14.05
CA ASP A 183 -8.53 11.51 -14.84
C ASP A 183 -9.03 10.19 -14.23
N LYS A 184 -8.99 10.06 -12.90
CA LYS A 184 -9.28 8.83 -12.13
C LYS A 184 -10.57 8.93 -11.30
N GLY A 185 -11.23 10.08 -11.32
CA GLY A 185 -12.42 10.34 -10.52
C GLY A 185 -12.13 10.78 -9.09
N TYR A 186 -13.14 11.44 -8.51
CA TYR A 186 -13.18 11.82 -7.11
C TYR A 186 -13.63 10.65 -6.25
N THR A 187 -13.20 10.62 -4.99
CA THR A 187 -13.51 9.50 -4.10
C THR A 187 -15.02 9.37 -3.88
N SER A 188 -15.72 10.50 -3.71
CA SER A 188 -17.19 10.55 -3.65
C SER A 188 -17.91 10.07 -4.91
N GLN A 189 -17.25 10.02 -6.07
CA GLN A 189 -17.86 9.45 -7.28
C GLN A 189 -17.90 7.92 -7.18
N TRP A 190 -16.88 7.30 -6.58
CA TRP A 190 -16.77 5.84 -6.47
C TRP A 190 -17.56 5.28 -5.28
N ILE A 191 -17.64 6.03 -4.18
CA ILE A 191 -18.40 5.61 -2.99
C ILE A 191 -19.90 5.52 -3.32
N GLY A 192 -20.54 4.44 -2.87
CA GLY A 192 -21.98 4.22 -3.05
C GLY A 192 -22.38 3.71 -4.44
N GLN A 193 -21.42 3.47 -5.34
CA GLN A 193 -21.66 2.69 -6.54
C GLN A 193 -21.70 1.19 -6.19
N GLY A 194 -22.79 0.50 -6.55
CA GLY A 194 -22.96 -0.94 -6.29
C GLY A 194 -23.26 -1.28 -4.82
N ALA A 195 -23.19 -2.56 -4.46
CA ALA A 195 -23.47 -2.99 -3.09
C ALA A 195 -22.21 -2.79 -2.23
N ALA A 196 -22.35 -2.24 -1.01
CA ALA A 196 -21.24 -2.13 -0.07
C ALA A 196 -20.58 -3.50 0.24
N LEU A 197 -21.35 -4.58 0.13
CA LEU A 197 -20.82 -5.95 0.28
C LEU A 197 -19.80 -6.33 -0.81
N ASP A 198 -19.80 -5.67 -1.96
CA ASP A 198 -18.86 -5.92 -3.05
C ASP A 198 -17.44 -5.44 -2.68
N ASP A 199 -17.31 -4.51 -1.72
CA ASP A 199 -16.01 -4.04 -1.21
C ASP A 199 -15.33 -5.08 -0.32
N LEU A 200 -16.09 -6.01 0.27
CA LEU A 200 -15.53 -7.02 1.16
C LEU A 200 -14.47 -7.88 0.44
N ILE A 201 -13.39 -8.15 1.17
CA ILE A 201 -12.25 -8.93 0.70
C ILE A 201 -12.29 -10.30 1.37
N GLU A 202 -12.15 -11.35 0.57
CA GLU A 202 -11.80 -12.68 1.08
C GLU A 202 -10.31 -12.70 1.42
N TRP A 203 -9.98 -12.52 2.70
CA TRP A 203 -8.60 -12.39 3.16
C TRP A 203 -7.83 -13.71 3.05
N GLY A 204 -6.72 -13.69 2.31
CA GLY A 204 -5.76 -14.78 2.17
C GLY A 204 -4.55 -14.67 3.09
N SER A 205 -3.75 -15.74 3.11
CA SER A 205 -2.43 -15.83 3.75
C SER A 205 -1.35 -15.05 2.97
N PRO A 206 -0.19 -14.73 3.57
CA PRO A 206 0.90 -14.11 2.82
C PRO A 206 1.41 -15.05 1.71
N PRO A 207 1.98 -14.51 0.61
CA PRO A 207 2.61 -15.35 -0.42
C PRO A 207 3.81 -16.08 0.16
N GLU A 208 4.16 -17.26 -0.36
CA GLU A 208 5.37 -17.98 0.07
C GLU A 208 6.65 -17.16 -0.17
N ARG A 209 6.66 -16.38 -1.25
CA ARG A 209 7.80 -15.57 -1.67
C ARG A 209 7.35 -14.18 -2.10
N VAL A 210 8.23 -13.21 -1.88
CA VAL A 210 8.06 -11.83 -2.32
C VAL A 210 9.29 -11.42 -3.12
N LYS A 211 9.10 -10.58 -4.13
CA LYS A 211 10.17 -10.01 -4.92
C LYS A 211 10.95 -8.98 -4.11
N CYS A 212 12.16 -9.38 -3.73
CA CYS A 212 13.23 -8.53 -3.26
C CYS A 212 13.75 -7.69 -4.42
N MET A 213 13.79 -6.37 -4.25
CA MET A 213 14.23 -5.43 -5.30
C MET A 213 15.03 -4.27 -4.71
N PRO A 214 16.30 -4.49 -4.30
CA PRO A 214 17.15 -3.41 -3.78
C PRO A 214 17.30 -2.28 -4.79
N THR A 215 17.40 -2.62 -6.08
CA THR A 215 17.36 -1.69 -7.21
C THR A 215 16.46 -2.27 -8.30
N PHE A 216 15.99 -1.45 -9.25
CA PHE A 216 15.17 -1.95 -10.37
C PHE A 216 15.87 -3.01 -11.23
N THR A 217 17.21 -3.06 -11.23
CA THR A 217 17.99 -4.04 -12.00
C THR A 217 18.40 -5.28 -11.19
N ASP A 218 18.23 -5.26 -9.87
CA ASP A 218 18.48 -6.39 -8.99
C ASP A 218 17.14 -6.88 -8.41
N GLN A 219 16.58 -7.92 -9.02
CA GLN A 219 15.30 -8.50 -8.64
C GLN A 219 15.45 -10.00 -8.35
N THR A 220 15.13 -10.42 -7.14
CA THR A 220 15.15 -11.84 -6.75
C THR A 220 13.92 -12.23 -5.93
N TRP A 221 13.45 -13.47 -6.08
CA TRP A 221 12.38 -14.00 -5.23
C TRP A 221 12.96 -14.56 -3.94
N ARG A 222 12.46 -14.07 -2.80
CA ARG A 222 12.92 -14.46 -1.46
C ARG A 222 11.72 -14.91 -0.61
N PRO A 223 11.90 -15.80 0.39
CA PRO A 223 10.84 -16.09 1.36
C PRO A 223 10.33 -14.80 2.00
N TRP A 224 9.01 -14.62 2.09
CA TRP A 224 8.43 -13.35 2.55
C TRP A 224 8.84 -13.00 4.00
N ASN A 225 9.02 -14.01 4.84
CA ASN A 225 9.38 -13.92 6.25
C ASN A 225 10.87 -14.23 6.52
N GLU A 226 11.74 -14.14 5.49
CA GLU A 226 13.17 -14.31 5.73
C GLU A 226 13.65 -13.40 6.87
N THR A 227 14.62 -13.88 7.65
CA THR A 227 15.20 -13.23 8.84
C THR A 227 14.28 -12.99 10.04
N LEU A 228 12.99 -13.33 9.92
CA LEU A 228 12.03 -13.30 11.02
C LEU A 228 11.86 -14.72 11.61
N SER A 229 11.87 -14.82 12.94
CA SER A 229 11.86 -16.09 13.69
C SER A 229 11.01 -15.99 14.96
#